data_AF-A0A5R2MTV6-F1
#
_entry.id   AF-A0A5R2MTV6-F1
#
_cell.length_a   1.000
_cell.length_b   1.000
_cell.length_c   1.000
_cell.angle_alpha   90.00
_cell.angle_beta   90.00
_cell.angle_gamma   90.00
#
_symmetry.space_group_name_H-M   'P 1'
#
loop_
_entity.id
_entity.type
_entity.pdbx_description
1 polymer ?
#
loop_
_entity_poly.entity_id
_entity_poly.type
_entity_poly.pdbx_seq_one_letter_code
_entity_poly.pdbx_strand_id
1 'polypeptide(L)'
;DATIASAQKVFARMDSVGQARMSALHGGRRDKLEIAPNLWAGVGLVRGGAGTALVGDPDTVAERIDEYRRLGIDTFILSGYPHLEEAYRFGELVLPRLPT
;
A
#
# COMPACT_ATOMS: atom_id res chain seq x y z
N ASP A 1 20.12 2.24 -5.51
CA ASP A 1 19.50 2.22 -6.84
C ASP A 1 19.18 3.66 -7.24
N ALA A 2 19.53 4.07 -8.47
CA ALA A 2 19.39 5.45 -8.92
C ALA A 2 17.92 5.91 -9.03
N THR A 3 17.01 4.99 -9.41
CA THR A 3 15.58 5.30 -9.57
C THR A 3 14.94 5.62 -8.23
N ILE A 4 15.21 4.79 -7.21
CA ILE A 4 14.73 5.03 -5.84
C ILE A 4 15.30 6.34 -5.31
N ALA A 5 16.61 6.57 -5.45
CA ALA A 5 17.24 7.79 -4.97
C ALA A 5 16.64 9.06 -5.62
N SER A 6 16.32 9.00 -6.91
CA SER A 6 15.66 10.10 -7.62
C SER A 6 14.26 10.36 -7.07
N ALA A 7 13.42 9.32 -6.94
CA ALA A 7 12.07 9.45 -6.41
C ALA A 7 12.06 9.99 -4.97
N GLN A 8 12.93 9.46 -4.10
CA GLN A 8 13.02 9.91 -2.70
C GLN A 8 13.45 11.38 -2.59
N LYS A 9 14.30 11.89 -3.49
CA LYS A 9 14.62 13.33 -3.56
C LYS A 9 13.41 14.19 -3.91
N VAL A 10 12.50 13.71 -4.76
CA VAL A 10 11.26 14.41 -5.09
C VAL A 10 10.33 14.41 -3.87
N PHE A 11 10.13 13.26 -3.23
CA PHE A 11 9.26 13.17 -2.05
C PHE A 11 9.75 14.02 -0.87
N ALA A 12 11.08 14.11 -0.67
CA ALA A 12 11.67 14.94 0.39
C ALA A 12 11.43 16.45 0.22
N ARG A 13 11.02 16.91 -0.97
CA ARG A 13 10.68 18.31 -1.23
C ARG A 13 9.20 18.63 -1.01
N MET A 14 8.37 17.62 -0.71
CA MET A 14 6.94 17.82 -0.46
C MET A 14 6.70 18.25 0.98
N ASP A 15 5.78 19.20 1.19
CA ASP A 15 5.38 19.65 2.54
C ASP A 15 4.41 18.69 3.25
N SER A 16 4.05 17.57 2.60
CA SER A 16 3.10 16.60 3.13
C SER A 16 3.71 15.78 4.26
N VAL A 17 3.17 15.97 5.48
CA VAL A 17 3.49 15.10 6.64
C VAL A 17 3.16 13.64 6.36
N GLY A 18 2.10 13.37 5.59
CA GLY A 18 1.73 12.01 5.19
C GLY A 18 2.81 11.37 4.32
N GLN A 19 3.31 12.10 3.32
CA GLN A 19 4.42 11.63 2.48
C GLN A 19 5.69 11.38 3.31
N ALA A 20 6.04 12.30 4.22
CA ALA A 20 7.20 12.13 5.09
C ALA A 20 7.10 10.85 5.94
N ARG A 21 5.93 10.57 6.52
CA ARG A 21 5.66 9.34 7.29
C ARG A 21 5.76 8.09 6.43
N MET A 22 5.21 8.12 5.21
CA MET A 22 5.30 6.99 4.27
C MET A 22 6.76 6.69 3.87
N SER A 23 7.55 7.71 3.53
CA SER A 23 8.96 7.54 3.20
C SER A 23 9.79 6.99 4.38
N ALA A 24 9.43 7.36 5.61
CA ALA A 24 10.09 6.87 6.82
C ALA A 24 9.90 5.37 7.07
N LEU A 25 8.84 4.75 6.53
CA LEU A 25 8.58 3.31 6.68
C LEU A 25 9.70 2.45 6.07
N HIS A 26 10.23 2.87 4.92
CA HIS A 26 11.25 2.11 4.18
C HIS A 26 12.61 2.83 4.10
N GLY A 27 12.68 4.15 4.34
CA GLY A 27 13.93 4.92 4.34
C GLY A 27 14.72 4.84 3.03
N GLY A 28 14.02 4.64 1.91
CA GLY A 28 14.61 4.39 0.59
C GLY A 28 15.36 3.06 0.43
N ARG A 29 15.25 2.11 1.38
CA ARG A 29 15.98 0.83 1.32
C ARG A 29 15.11 -0.32 0.82
N ARG A 30 15.72 -1.28 0.10
CA ARG A 30 15.03 -2.46 -0.45
C ARG A 30 14.99 -3.66 0.50
N ASP A 31 15.83 -3.65 1.52
CA ASP A 31 16.00 -4.74 2.48
C ASP A 31 15.03 -4.65 3.67
N LYS A 32 14.16 -3.62 3.71
CA LYS A 32 13.22 -3.38 4.80
C LYS A 32 11.89 -2.85 4.27
N LEU A 33 11.12 -3.72 3.63
CA LEU A 33 9.85 -3.35 2.98
C LEU A 33 8.60 -3.95 3.63
N GLU A 34 8.75 -4.94 4.49
CA GLU A 34 7.62 -5.46 5.27
C GLU A 34 7.47 -4.64 6.55
N ILE A 35 6.32 -3.98 6.69
CA ILE A 35 6.00 -3.12 7.84
C ILE A 35 5.24 -3.91 8.91
N ALA A 36 4.38 -4.81 8.45
CA ALA A 36 3.63 -5.80 9.21
C ALA A 36 3.31 -6.97 8.26
N PRO A 37 2.85 -8.13 8.77
CA PRO A 37 2.43 -9.23 7.92
C PRO A 37 1.49 -8.77 6.81
N ASN A 38 1.85 -9.07 5.56
CA ASN A 38 1.10 -8.69 4.36
C ASN A 38 0.93 -7.18 4.11
N LEU A 39 1.66 -6.32 4.83
CA LEU A 39 1.69 -4.88 4.63
C LEU A 39 3.07 -4.44 4.12
N TRP A 40 3.15 -4.20 2.82
CA TRP A 40 4.41 -3.98 2.10
C TRP A 40 4.59 -2.51 1.67
N ALA A 41 5.68 -1.87 2.07
CA ALA A 41 6.00 -0.47 1.78
C ALA A 41 6.78 -0.24 0.47
N GLY A 42 7.05 -1.27 -0.32
CA GLY A 42 7.87 -1.12 -1.52
C GLY A 42 7.23 -0.32 -2.64
N VAL A 43 5.89 -0.21 -2.67
CA VAL A 43 5.17 0.68 -3.60
C VAL A 43 5.60 2.15 -3.40
N GLY A 44 5.88 2.55 -2.15
CA GLY A 44 6.32 3.89 -1.78
C GLY A 44 7.77 4.22 -2.14
N LEU A 45 8.57 3.26 -2.61
CA LEU A 45 9.97 3.51 -3.01
C LEU A 45 10.08 4.46 -4.20
N VAL A 46 9.11 4.41 -5.12
CA VAL A 46 9.15 5.15 -6.39
C VAL A 46 7.83 5.82 -6.73
N ARG A 47 6.70 5.21 -6.38
CA ARG A 47 5.38 5.70 -6.77
C ARG A 47 4.83 6.66 -5.70
N GLY A 48 4.34 7.82 -6.13
CA GLY A 48 3.54 8.70 -5.29
C GLY A 48 2.13 8.14 -5.07
N GLY A 49 1.46 8.57 -3.99
CA GLY A 49 0.14 8.07 -3.62
C GLY A 49 0.22 7.21 -2.36
N ALA A 50 -0.35 6.00 -2.40
CA ALA A 50 -0.29 5.08 -1.27
C ALA A 50 1.14 4.60 -1.00
N GLY A 51 1.59 4.71 0.24
CA GLY A 51 2.94 4.31 0.67
C GLY A 51 3.08 2.83 1.00
N THR A 52 1.97 2.11 1.13
CA THR A 52 1.92 0.68 1.45
C THR A 52 0.88 -0.04 0.59
N ALA A 53 1.08 -1.34 0.40
CA ALA A 53 0.14 -2.24 -0.27
C ALA A 53 -0.16 -3.45 0.63
N LEU A 54 -1.40 -3.91 0.62
CA LEU A 54 -1.76 -5.22 1.15
C LEU A 54 -1.39 -6.28 0.11
N VAL A 55 -0.57 -7.27 0.48
CA VAL A 55 -0.02 -8.27 -0.44
C VAL A 55 -0.24 -9.68 0.11
N GLY A 56 -0.99 -10.49 -0.62
CA GLY A 56 -1.29 -11.88 -0.27
C GLY A 56 -2.25 -12.52 -1.26
N ASP A 57 -2.73 -13.72 -0.93
CA ASP A 57 -3.89 -14.30 -1.59
C ASP A 57 -5.19 -13.54 -1.22
N PRO A 58 -6.31 -13.79 -1.92
CA PRO A 58 -7.54 -13.03 -1.70
C PRO A 58 -8.10 -13.13 -0.27
N ASP A 59 -7.97 -14.30 0.38
CA ASP A 59 -8.46 -14.52 1.75
C ASP A 59 -7.60 -13.74 2.76
N THR A 60 -6.29 -13.72 2.56
CA THR A 60 -5.33 -12.95 3.36
C THR A 60 -5.61 -11.46 3.26
N VAL A 61 -5.83 -10.93 2.04
CA VAL A 61 -6.14 -9.52 1.84
C VAL A 61 -7.48 -9.15 2.47
N ALA A 62 -8.50 -10.00 2.32
CA ALA A 62 -9.80 -9.80 2.96
C ALA A 62 -9.69 -9.73 4.49
N GLU A 63 -8.92 -10.62 5.13
CA GLU A 63 -8.69 -10.59 6.57
C GLU A 63 -7.95 -9.31 7.01
N ARG A 64 -6.94 -8.85 6.25
CA ARG A 64 -6.26 -7.58 6.56
C ARG A 64 -7.21 -6.38 6.47
N ILE A 65 -8.13 -6.37 5.51
CA ILE A 65 -9.16 -5.32 5.40
C ILE A 65 -10.13 -5.41 6.58
N ASP A 66 -10.56 -6.62 6.97
CA ASP A 66 -11.46 -6.80 8.11
C ASP A 66 -10.81 -6.36 9.43
N GLU A 67 -9.51 -6.56 9.62
CA GLU A 67 -8.79 -6.01 10.78
C GLU A 67 -8.92 -4.49 10.86
N TYR A 68 -8.72 -3.77 9.77
CA TYR A 68 -8.92 -2.33 9.74
C TYR A 68 -10.38 -1.96 10.03
N ARG A 69 -11.34 -2.72 9.49
CA ARG A 69 -12.78 -2.53 9.74
C ARG A 69 -13.13 -2.71 11.22
N ARG A 70 -12.59 -3.74 11.88
CA ARG A 70 -12.77 -4.00 13.31
C ARG A 70 -12.18 -2.90 14.19
N LEU A 71 -11.24 -2.11 13.68
CA LEU A 71 -10.70 -0.90 14.32
C LEU A 71 -11.53 0.36 14.05
N GLY A 72 -12.64 0.25 13.30
CA GLY A 72 -13.56 1.35 13.00
C GLY A 72 -13.31 2.07 11.68
N ILE A 73 -12.46 1.54 10.79
CA ILE A 73 -12.28 2.10 9.44
C ILE A 73 -13.37 1.55 8.53
N ASP A 74 -14.24 2.42 8.01
CA ASP A 74 -15.38 2.02 7.16
C ASP A 74 -15.14 2.26 5.66
N THR A 75 -14.15 3.09 5.31
CA THR A 75 -13.93 3.56 3.95
C THR A 75 -12.49 3.28 3.52
N PHE A 76 -12.35 2.56 2.40
CA PHE A 76 -11.05 2.15 1.86
C PHE A 76 -10.84 2.73 0.46
N ILE A 77 -9.82 3.57 0.31
CA ILE A 77 -9.38 4.10 -0.99
C ILE A 77 -8.25 3.20 -1.50
N LEU A 78 -8.58 2.31 -2.43
CA LEU A 78 -7.65 1.34 -2.98
C LEU A 78 -7.12 1.74 -4.36
N SER A 79 -5.93 1.26 -4.70
CA SER A 79 -5.36 1.35 -6.05
C SER A 79 -4.47 0.14 -6.31
N GLY A 80 -4.43 -0.32 -7.55
CA GLY A 80 -3.57 -1.41 -8.02
C GLY A 80 -2.98 -1.10 -9.39
N TYR A 81 -2.02 -1.91 -9.83
CA TYR A 81 -1.35 -1.76 -11.11
C TYR A 81 -1.37 -3.02 -11.99
N PRO A 82 -1.84 -2.92 -13.25
CA PRO A 82 -2.51 -1.76 -13.84
C PRO A 82 -3.93 -1.57 -13.27
N HIS A 83 -4.42 -0.33 -13.24
CA HIS A 83 -5.60 0.03 -12.43
C HIS A 83 -6.89 -0.68 -12.85
N LEU A 84 -7.11 -0.90 -14.15
CA LEU A 84 -8.35 -1.50 -14.64
C LEU A 84 -8.41 -2.99 -14.26
N GLU A 85 -7.37 -3.73 -14.60
CA GLU A 85 -7.24 -5.16 -14.33
C GLU A 85 -7.26 -5.44 -12.83
N GLU A 86 -6.61 -4.60 -12.02
CA GLU A 86 -6.63 -4.76 -10.57
C GLU A 86 -7.98 -4.40 -9.94
N ALA A 87 -8.77 -3.49 -10.55
CA ALA A 87 -10.14 -3.25 -10.11
C ALA A 87 -11.02 -4.49 -10.32
N TYR A 88 -10.89 -5.15 -11.49
CA TYR A 88 -11.56 -6.43 -11.74
C TYR A 88 -11.06 -7.52 -10.79
N ARG A 89 -9.75 -7.69 -10.65
CA ARG A 89 -9.15 -8.69 -9.76
C ARG A 89 -9.64 -8.53 -8.32
N PHE A 90 -9.66 -7.30 -7.79
CA PHE A 90 -10.16 -7.04 -6.45
C PHE A 90 -11.66 -7.31 -6.34
N GLY A 91 -12.46 -6.83 -7.30
CA GLY A 91 -13.91 -7.02 -7.32
C GLY A 91 -14.34 -8.48 -7.44
N GLU A 92 -13.59 -9.29 -8.19
CA GLU A 92 -13.89 -10.71 -8.41
C GLU A 92 -13.34 -11.61 -7.29
N LEU A 93 -12.16 -11.28 -6.75
CA LEU A 93 -11.47 -12.17 -5.83
C LEU A 93 -11.57 -11.73 -4.37
N VAL A 94 -11.52 -10.45 -4.04
CA VAL A 94 -11.46 -10.01 -2.62
C VAL A 94 -12.83 -9.55 -2.14
N LEU A 95 -13.53 -8.72 -2.92
CA LEU A 95 -14.81 -8.13 -2.52
C LEU A 95 -15.85 -9.17 -2.04
N PRO A 96 -16.01 -10.36 -2.67
CA PRO A 96 -16.98 -11.37 -2.22
C PRO A 96 -16.61 -12.04 -0.88
N ARG A 97 -15.39 -11.83 -0.38
CA ARG A 97 -14.87 -12.40 0.86
C ARG A 97 -14.93 -11.43 2.04
N LEU A 98 -15.25 -10.16 1.78
CA LEU A 98 -15.39 -9.17 2.85
C LEU A 98 -16.68 -9.44 3.65
N PRO A 99 -16.66 -9.21 4.97
CA PRO A 99 -17.86 -9.34 5.79
C PRO A 99 -18.88 -8.28 5.39
N THR A 100 -20.14 -8.71 5.28
CA THR A 100 -21.32 -7.88 5.00
C THR A 100 -21.91 -7.25 6.26
#